data_AF-W6NCR3-F1
#
_entry.id   AF-W6NCR3-F1
#
_cell.length_a   1.000
_cell.length_b   1.000
_cell.length_c   1.000
_cell.angle_alpha   90.00
_cell.angle_beta   90.00
_cell.angle_gamma   90.00
#
_symmetry.space_group_name_H-M   'P 1'
#
loop_
_entity.id
_entity.type
_entity.pdbx_description
1 polymer ?
#
loop_
_entity_poly.entity_id
_entity_poly.type
_entity_poly.pdbx_seq_one_letter_code
_entity_poly.pdbx_strand_id
1 'polypeptide(L)'
;MPLCLTFIDLKKAFDTVETEAVIEALGKQGVPTQYIGMLRELYDNFTTRISPFYNEAIINVKRGVRQGDTISPKLFGAALENIMRHLEWGDWE
;
A
#
# COMPACT_ATOMS: atom_id res chain seq x y z
N MET A 1 29.14 19.22 14.51
CA MET A 1 27.77 18.77 14.85
C MET A 1 27.76 17.25 14.93
N PRO A 2 27.12 16.63 15.92
CA PRO A 2 27.01 15.16 15.98
C PRO A 2 26.06 14.64 14.90
N LEU A 3 26.41 13.52 14.28
CA LEU A 3 25.52 12.78 13.38
C LEU A 3 24.54 11.97 14.23
N CYS A 4 23.24 12.18 14.03
CA CYS A 4 22.18 11.39 14.65
C CYS A 4 21.51 10.52 13.59
N LEU A 5 21.26 9.25 13.91
CA LEU A 5 20.59 8.30 13.02
C LEU A 5 19.33 7.77 13.71
N THR A 6 18.19 7.87 13.03
CA THR A 6 16.91 7.36 13.51
C THR A 6 16.39 6.31 12.53
N PHE A 7 15.96 5.16 13.06
CA PHE A 7 15.32 4.10 12.28
C PHE A 7 13.82 4.10 12.55
N ILE A 8 13.02 4.02 11.48
CA ILE A 8 11.56 3.99 11.54
C ILE A 8 11.10 2.64 11.01
N ASP A 9 10.32 1.92 11.82
CA ASP A 9 9.68 0.67 11.44
C ASP A 9 8.16 0.86 11.32
N LEU A 10 7.58 0.37 10.22
CA LEU A 10 6.16 0.53 9.92
C LEU A 10 5.39 -0.73 10.31
N LYS A 11 4.56 -0.63 11.35
CA LYS A 11 3.75 -1.74 11.85
C LYS A 11 2.75 -2.20 10.79
N LYS A 12 2.84 -3.48 10.38
CA LYS A 12 1.94 -4.13 9.42
C LYS A 12 1.83 -3.37 8.09
N ALA A 13 2.95 -2.85 7.58
CA ALA A 13 3.00 -1.96 6.43
C ALA A 13 2.16 -2.42 5.22
N PHE A 14 2.18 -3.72 4.91
CA PHE A 14 1.42 -4.27 3.78
C PHE A 14 -0.07 -4.42 4.08
N ASP A 15 -0.48 -4.60 5.34
CA ASP A 15 -1.89 -4.76 5.72
C ASP A 15 -2.61 -3.40 5.92
N THR A 16 -1.85 -2.31 5.99
CA THR A 16 -2.36 -0.99 6.39
C THR A 16 -2.39 0.04 5.26
N VAL A 17 -1.75 -0.24 4.11
CA VAL A 17 -1.76 0.71 2.99
C VAL A 17 -3.16 0.82 2.39
N GLU A 18 -3.65 2.04 2.19
CA GLU A 18 -4.96 2.29 1.60
C GLU A 18 -4.93 2.12 0.08
N THR A 19 -5.93 1.44 -0.48
CA THR A 19 -6.01 1.17 -1.93
C THR A 19 -5.98 2.48 -2.73
N GLU A 20 -6.72 3.50 -2.30
CA GLU A 20 -6.74 4.80 -2.98
C GLU A 20 -5.37 5.48 -2.99
N ALA A 21 -4.59 5.36 -1.91
CA ALA A 21 -3.24 5.92 -1.87
C ALA A 21 -2.31 5.25 -2.89
N VAL A 22 -2.46 3.94 -3.11
CA VAL A 22 -1.73 3.21 -4.16
C VAL A 22 -2.19 3.67 -5.55
N ILE A 23 -3.50 3.77 -5.79
CA ILE A 23 -4.05 4.17 -7.08
C ILE A 23 -3.62 5.60 -7.44
N GLU A 24 -3.69 6.53 -6.50
CA GLU A 24 -3.23 7.91 -6.68
C GLU A 24 -1.73 7.96 -6.98
N ALA A 25 -0.91 7.22 -6.22
CA ALA A 25 0.53 7.17 -6.43
C ALA A 25 0.89 6.65 -7.83
N LEU A 26 0.25 5.57 -8.29
CA LEU A 26 0.48 5.03 -9.64
C LEU A 26 0.09 6.06 -10.73
N GLY A 27 -1.00 6.79 -10.53
CA GLY A 27 -1.41 7.87 -11.43
C GLY A 27 -0.37 8.99 -11.50
N LYS A 28 0.15 9.44 -10.36
CA LYS A 28 1.22 10.46 -10.28
C LYS A 28 2.54 9.98 -10.89
N GLN A 29 2.80 8.68 -10.86
CA GLN A 29 3.99 8.07 -11.46
C GLN A 29 3.86 7.81 -12.97
N GLY A 30 2.71 8.15 -13.58
CA GLY A 30 2.51 8.02 -15.02
C GLY A 30 2.21 6.59 -15.49
N VAL A 31 1.77 5.71 -14.59
CA VAL A 31 1.33 4.36 -14.97
C VAL A 31 0.09 4.49 -15.87
N PRO A 32 0.03 3.77 -17.01
CA PRO A 32 -1.12 3.87 -17.90
C PRO A 32 -2.43 3.51 -17.20
N THR A 33 -3.49 4.29 -17.47
CA THR A 33 -4.80 4.18 -16.83
C THR A 33 -5.45 2.81 -16.96
N GLN A 34 -5.13 2.07 -18.03
CA GLN A 34 -5.58 0.70 -18.26
C GLN A 34 -5.11 -0.24 -17.14
N TYR A 35 -3.83 -0.14 -16.71
CA TYR A 35 -3.29 -0.95 -15.62
C TYR A 35 -3.86 -0.52 -14.27
N ILE A 36 -4.04 0.78 -14.07
CA ILE A 36 -4.65 1.32 -12.84
C ILE A 36 -6.11 0.84 -12.71
N GLY A 37 -6.87 0.83 -13.81
CA GLY A 37 -8.24 0.32 -13.85
C GLY A 37 -8.31 -1.15 -13.47
N MET A 38 -7.45 -1.99 -14.06
CA MET A 38 -7.37 -3.42 -13.69
C MET A 38 -7.04 -3.63 -12.21
N LEU A 39 -6.12 -2.83 -11.65
CA LEU A 39 -5.80 -2.91 -10.22
C LEU A 39 -6.98 -2.46 -9.35
N ARG A 40 -7.67 -1.37 -9.72
CA ARG A 40 -8.85 -0.90 -8.98
C ARG A 40 -9.94 -1.99 -8.94
N GLU A 41 -10.24 -2.61 -10.07
CA GLU A 41 -11.21 -3.71 -10.15
C GLU A 41 -10.80 -4.93 -9.30
N LEU A 42 -9.50 -5.26 -9.30
CA LEU A 42 -8.95 -6.35 -8.48
C LEU A 42 -9.11 -6.08 -6.98
N TYR A 43 -8.88 -4.85 -6.53
CA TYR A 43 -8.96 -4.48 -5.13
C TYR A 43 -10.40 -4.18 -4.64
N ASP A 44 -11.29 -3.68 -5.50
CA ASP A 44 -12.69 -3.39 -5.14
C ASP A 44 -13.48 -4.65 -4.77
N ASN A 45 -13.20 -5.76 -5.44
CA ASN A 45 -13.84 -7.06 -5.22
C ASN A 45 -13.00 -8.01 -4.35
N PHE A 46 -11.98 -7.50 -3.67
CA PHE A 46 -11.06 -8.35 -2.94
C PHE A 46 -11.70 -8.92 -1.68
N THR A 47 -11.82 -10.24 -1.62
CA THR A 47 -12.34 -10.97 -0.47
C THR A 47 -11.34 -12.01 -0.01
N THR A 48 -11.34 -12.27 1.29
CA THR A 48 -10.60 -13.39 1.88
C THR A 48 -11.56 -14.33 2.58
N ARG A 49 -11.27 -15.62 2.49
CA ARG A 49 -12.06 -16.67 3.12
C ARG A 49 -11.28 -17.23 4.28
N ILE A 50 -11.90 -17.23 5.45
CA ILE A 50 -11.35 -17.85 6.66
C ILE A 50 -12.31 -18.95 7.12
N SER A 51 -11.77 -20.00 7.73
CA SER A 51 -12.58 -21.06 8.34
C SER A 51 -12.09 -21.40 9.74
N PRO A 52 -12.35 -20.52 10.73
CA PRO A 52 -12.08 -20.86 12.12
C PRO A 52 -13.05 -21.96 12.58
N PHE A 53 -12.49 -23.09 13.03
CA PHE A 53 -13.22 -24.16 13.72
C PHE A 53 -14.54 -24.57 13.03
N TYR A 54 -14.49 -24.81 11.72
CA TYR A 54 -15.59 -25.29 10.84
C TYR A 54 -16.62 -24.25 10.39
N ASN A 55 -16.48 -22.97 10.76
CA ASN A 55 -17.36 -21.91 10.25
C ASN A 55 -16.68 -21.11 9.15
N GLU A 56 -17.18 -21.21 7.92
CA GLU A 56 -16.68 -20.41 6.81
C GLU A 56 -17.18 -18.96 6.93
N ALA A 57 -16.24 -18.01 6.85
CA ALA A 57 -16.54 -16.59 6.76
C ALA A 57 -15.82 -15.98 5.55
N ILE A 58 -16.55 -15.21 4.77
CA ILE A 58 -16.02 -14.39 3.67
C ILE A 58 -15.93 -12.96 4.18
N ILE A 59 -14.74 -12.38 4.10
CA ILE A 59 -14.44 -11.03 4.59
C ILE A 59 -14.03 -10.19 3.39
N ASN A 60 -14.68 -9.03 3.23
CA ASN A 60 -14.25 -8.02 2.27
C ASN A 60 -12.98 -7.34 2.78
N VAL A 61 -11.90 -7.41 2.00
CA VAL A 61 -10.64 -6.76 2.33
C VAL A 61 -10.69 -5.34 1.77
N LYS A 62 -10.63 -4.35 2.66
CA LYS A 62 -10.79 -2.93 2.29
C LYS A 62 -9.48 -2.15 2.20
N ARG A 63 -8.39 -2.73 2.71
CA ARG A 63 -7.07 -2.11 2.71
C ARG A 63 -5.99 -3.18 2.70
N GLY A 64 -4.78 -2.73 2.44
CA GLY A 64 -3.59 -3.54 2.37
C GLY A 64 -3.37 -4.10 0.97
N VAL A 65 -2.13 -4.45 0.71
CA VAL A 65 -1.69 -5.22 -0.45
C VAL A 65 -1.52 -6.69 -0.04
N ARG A 66 -1.76 -7.61 -0.98
CA ARG A 66 -1.72 -9.04 -0.68
C ARG A 66 -0.30 -9.51 -0.38
N GLN A 67 -0.03 -9.93 0.86
CA GLN A 67 1.26 -10.53 1.20
C GLN A 67 1.50 -11.81 0.37
N GLY A 68 2.72 -11.96 -0.15
CA GLY A 68 3.09 -13.07 -1.03
C GLY A 68 2.73 -12.89 -2.51
N ASP A 69 2.04 -11.80 -2.87
CA ASP A 69 1.86 -11.41 -4.27
C ASP A 69 3.10 -10.65 -4.77
N THR A 70 3.59 -11.04 -5.95
CA THR A 70 4.77 -10.46 -6.60
C THR A 70 4.63 -8.95 -6.83
N ILE A 71 3.42 -8.43 -7.02
CA ILE A 71 3.21 -7.00 -7.28
C ILE A 71 3.14 -6.15 -6.00
N SER A 72 2.81 -6.75 -4.85
CA SER A 72 2.56 -6.04 -3.60
C SER A 72 3.74 -5.16 -3.12
N PRO A 73 5.01 -5.61 -3.18
CA PRO A 73 6.14 -4.74 -2.83
C PRO A 73 6.25 -3.49 -3.71
N LYS A 74 5.88 -3.58 -4.99
CA LYS A 74 5.91 -2.44 -5.92
C LYS A 74 4.77 -1.46 -5.63
N LEU A 75 3.57 -1.97 -5.35
CA LEU A 75 2.42 -1.14 -4.98
C LEU A 75 2.66 -0.38 -3.68
N PHE A 76 3.19 -1.08 -2.67
CA PHE A 76 3.59 -0.46 -1.41
C PHE A 76 4.70 0.58 -1.62
N GLY A 77 5.73 0.23 -2.41
CA GLY A 77 6.82 1.15 -2.74
C GLY A 77 6.35 2.42 -3.45
N ALA A 78 5.40 2.30 -4.39
CA ALA A 78 4.83 3.45 -5.09
C ALA A 78 4.12 4.42 -4.13
N ALA A 79 3.28 3.88 -3.23
CA ALA A 79 2.61 4.68 -2.22
C ALA A 79 3.62 5.35 -1.26
N LEU A 80 4.62 4.60 -0.79
CA LEU A 80 5.65 5.11 0.12
C LEU A 80 6.48 6.21 -0.54
N GLU A 81 6.92 6.00 -1.78
CA GLU A 81 7.66 7.00 -2.55
C GLU A 81 6.84 8.28 -2.73
N ASN A 82 5.55 8.15 -3.06
CA ASN A 82 4.66 9.29 -3.17
C ASN A 82 4.59 10.08 -1.86
N ILE A 83 4.52 9.41 -0.70
CA ILE A 83 4.57 10.07 0.60
C ILE A 83 5.92 10.79 0.80
N MET A 84 7.04 10.10 0.55
CA MET A 84 8.39 10.66 0.76
C MET A 84 8.67 11.90 -0.11
N ARG A 85 8.08 11.96 -1.31
CA ARG A 85 8.18 13.12 -2.22
C ARG A 85 7.39 14.34 -1.75
N HIS A 86 6.28 14.14 -1.04
CA HIS A 86 5.41 15.22 -0.55
C HIS A 86 5.61 15.52 0.94
N LEU A 87 6.47 14.76 1.62
CA LEU A 87 6.83 15.04 2.99
C LEU A 87 7.59 16.38 3.02
N GLU A 88 7.11 17.31 3.85
CA GLU A 88 7.83 18.55 4.12
C GLU A 88 9.08 18.21 4.94
N TRP A 89 10.20 18.09 4.24
CA TRP A 89 11.51 18.02 4.87
C TRP A 89 11.80 19.42 5.40
N GLY A 90 11.48 19.67 6.67
CA GLY A 90 11.75 20.97 7.29
C GLY A 90 13.18 21.40 7.03
N ASP A 91 13.36 22.66 6.64
CA ASP A 91 14.67 23.29 6.53
C ASP A 91 15.22 23.43 7.95
N TRP A 92 16.09 22.49 8.34
CA TRP A 92 16.83 22.58 9.60
C TRP A 92 17.97 23.60 9.43
N GLU A 93 17.62 24.90 9.41
CA GLU A 93 18.56 26.00 9.69
C GLU A 93 18.56 26.36 11.18
#